data_AF-A0A1I0IRR5-F1
#
_entry.id   AF-A0A1I0IRR5-F1
#
_cell.length_a   1.000
_cell.length_b   1.000
_cell.length_c   1.000
_cell.angle_alpha   90.00
_cell.angle_beta   90.00
_cell.angle_gamma   90.00
#
_symmetry.space_group_name_H-M   'P 1'
#
loop_
_entity.id
_entity.type
_entity.pdbx_description
1 polymer ?
#
loop_
_entity_poly.entity_id
_entity_poly.type
_entity_poly.pdbx_seq_one_letter_code
_entity_poly.pdbx_strand_id
1 'polypeptide(L)'
;MMLQHFLQEFGYFALFLGTFFEGETILVLAGFLAFRGYMDINLVVVVAFFGSYAGDQLWYFMGRKHGRKLLARKPRWQLMGDRALEHIRRHPDIWVLSFRFVYGLRTVMPVAIGLSGYPPGRYLLLNGIGAAVWAAALGAAAYKFGSVLEGLLGNVKKYELWVLGALLVIGVLLWVRRRIKNARIAREEKLAVAANAQVHVDARNTSDE
;
A
#
# COMPACT_ATOMS: atom_id res chain seq x y z
N MET A 1 -21.05 17.30 18.42
CA MET A 1 -21.60 16.01 18.89
C MET A 1 -21.91 15.04 17.74
N MET A 2 -22.73 15.39 16.74
CA MET A 2 -23.03 14.50 15.59
C MET A 2 -21.79 13.97 14.85
N LEU A 3 -20.82 14.84 14.50
CA LEU A 3 -19.62 14.43 13.77
C LEU A 3 -18.72 13.47 14.56
N GLN A 4 -18.59 13.70 15.87
CA GLN A 4 -17.76 12.86 16.74
C GLN A 4 -18.39 11.47 16.90
N HIS A 5 -19.72 11.38 17.06
CA HIS A 5 -20.43 10.11 17.10
C HIS A 5 -20.28 9.35 15.76
N PHE A 6 -20.47 10.03 14.63
CA PHE A 6 -20.31 9.41 13.31
C PHE A 6 -18.89 8.87 13.07
N LEU A 7 -17.87 9.61 13.49
CA LEU A 7 -16.47 9.17 13.38
C LEU A 7 -16.12 8.05 14.36
N GLN A 8 -16.70 8.03 15.55
CA GLN A 8 -16.53 6.92 16.49
C GLN A 8 -17.20 5.64 15.99
N GLU A 9 -18.32 5.76 15.28
CA GLU A 9 -19.10 4.63 14.80
C GLU A 9 -18.58 4.08 13.45
N PHE A 10 -18.24 4.95 12.50
CA PHE A 10 -17.80 4.56 11.15
C PHE A 10 -16.32 4.81 10.87
N GLY A 11 -15.67 5.72 11.61
CA GLY A 11 -14.30 6.15 11.32
C GLY A 11 -13.26 5.04 11.49
N TYR A 12 -13.41 4.18 12.50
CA TYR A 12 -12.52 3.02 12.67
C TYR A 12 -12.73 1.95 11.60
N PHE A 13 -13.96 1.73 11.17
CA PHE A 13 -14.24 0.80 10.07
C PHE A 13 -13.69 1.31 8.74
N ALA A 14 -13.88 2.60 8.45
CA ALA A 14 -13.28 3.26 7.30
C ALA A 14 -11.76 3.26 7.35
N LEU A 15 -11.15 3.43 8.53
CA LEU A 15 -9.72 3.31 8.74
C LEU A 15 -9.22 1.89 8.47
N PHE A 16 -9.94 0.86 8.94
CA PHE A 16 -9.59 -0.54 8.67
C PHE A 16 -9.59 -0.84 7.18
N LEU A 17 -10.71 -0.58 6.50
CA LEU A 17 -10.82 -0.79 5.05
C LEU A 17 -9.84 0.07 4.27
N GLY A 18 -9.68 1.31 4.73
CA GLY A 18 -8.74 2.24 4.17
C GLY A 18 -7.32 1.69 4.21
N THR A 19 -6.83 1.33 5.40
CA THR A 19 -5.47 0.82 5.57
C THR A 19 -5.23 -0.54 4.92
N PHE A 20 -6.28 -1.32 4.69
CA PHE A 20 -6.25 -2.55 3.92
C PHE A 20 -5.87 -2.31 2.45
N PHE A 21 -6.39 -1.25 1.82
CA PHE A 21 -6.10 -0.93 0.42
C PHE A 21 -4.99 0.13 0.25
N GLU A 22 -4.96 1.12 1.13
CA GLU A 22 -4.05 2.25 1.14
C GLU A 22 -3.70 2.67 2.60
N GLY A 23 -2.57 2.17 3.09
CA GLY A 23 -2.14 2.35 4.49
C GLY A 23 -1.82 3.80 4.90
N GLU A 24 -0.98 4.48 4.12
CA GLU A 24 -0.27 5.68 4.56
C GLU A 24 -1.18 6.89 4.73
N THR A 25 -1.90 7.24 3.66
CA THR A 25 -2.74 8.45 3.61
C THR A 25 -3.82 8.40 4.68
N ILE A 26 -4.46 7.24 4.83
CA ILE A 26 -5.61 7.06 5.72
C ILE A 26 -5.17 7.05 7.18
N LEU A 27 -4.02 6.43 7.48
CA LEU A 27 -3.44 6.49 8.83
C LEU A 27 -3.01 7.92 9.19
N VAL A 28 -2.46 8.70 8.25
CA VAL A 28 -2.12 10.10 8.51
C VAL A 28 -3.37 10.93 8.83
N LEU A 29 -4.45 10.76 8.04
CA LEU A 29 -5.72 11.44 8.29
C LEU A 29 -6.34 11.03 9.64
N ALA A 30 -6.35 9.74 9.96
CA ALA A 30 -6.86 9.25 11.23
C ALA A 30 -6.01 9.69 12.42
N GLY A 31 -4.69 9.77 12.27
CA GLY A 31 -3.78 10.33 13.29
C GLY A 31 -4.06 11.81 13.57
N PHE A 32 -4.34 12.60 12.53
CA PHE A 32 -4.79 13.98 12.69
C PHE A 32 -6.16 14.08 13.37
N LEU A 33 -7.13 13.24 12.99
CA LEU A 33 -8.44 13.17 13.64
C LEU A 33 -8.33 12.79 15.12
N ALA A 34 -7.42 11.87 15.45
CA ALA A 34 -7.13 11.51 16.82
C ALA A 34 -6.53 12.69 17.60
N PHE A 35 -5.61 13.45 17.00
CA PHE A 35 -5.07 14.67 17.60
C PHE A 35 -6.16 15.70 17.92
N ARG A 36 -7.17 15.83 17.05
CA ARG A 36 -8.33 16.71 17.28
C ARG A 36 -9.32 16.17 18.34
N GLY A 37 -9.09 14.99 18.91
CA GLY A 37 -9.95 14.36 19.90
C GLY A 37 -11.18 13.65 19.32
N TYR A 38 -11.26 13.47 18.00
CA TYR A 38 -12.36 12.72 17.37
C TYR A 38 -12.19 11.21 17.47
N MET A 39 -10.94 10.74 17.55
CA MET A 39 -10.59 9.33 17.63
C MET A 39 -9.56 9.11 18.73
N ASP A 40 -9.48 7.89 19.25
CA ASP A 40 -8.43 7.47 20.17
C ASP A 40 -7.21 6.99 19.36
N ILE A 41 -6.03 7.53 19.67
CA ILE A 41 -4.80 7.21 18.93
C ILE A 41 -4.38 5.75 19.08
N ASN A 42 -4.63 5.13 20.23
CA ASN A 42 -4.28 3.72 20.45
C ASN A 42 -5.17 2.84 19.57
N LEU A 43 -6.47 3.13 19.52
CA LEU A 43 -7.39 2.44 18.61
C LEU A 43 -7.04 2.68 17.15
N VAL A 44 -6.65 3.90 16.77
CA VAL A 44 -6.19 4.20 15.39
C VAL A 44 -4.98 3.32 15.03
N VAL A 45 -3.97 3.22 15.91
CA VAL A 45 -2.78 2.38 15.67
C VAL A 45 -3.15 0.90 15.57
N VAL A 46 -3.99 0.39 16.46
CA VAL A 46 -4.42 -1.02 16.47
C VAL A 46 -5.22 -1.36 15.22
N VAL A 47 -6.20 -0.53 14.85
CA VAL A 47 -7.04 -0.74 13.68
C VAL A 47 -6.23 -0.65 12.38
N ALA A 48 -5.34 0.34 12.30
CA ALA A 48 -4.45 0.49 11.16
C ALA A 48 -3.47 -0.69 11.04
N PHE A 49 -2.97 -1.22 12.15
CA PHE A 49 -2.17 -2.44 12.15
C PHE A 49 -2.95 -3.60 11.52
N PHE A 50 -4.17 -3.88 12.00
CA PHE A 50 -4.95 -5.02 11.52
C PHE A 50 -5.38 -4.88 10.05
N GLY A 51 -5.85 -3.71 9.63
CA GLY A 51 -6.27 -3.48 8.23
C GLY A 51 -5.10 -3.67 7.26
N SER A 52 -4.00 -3.00 7.57
CA SER A 52 -2.73 -3.07 6.84
C SER A 52 -2.17 -4.49 6.78
N TYR A 53 -2.06 -5.17 7.93
CA TYR A 53 -1.57 -6.54 8.04
C TYR A 53 -2.42 -7.52 7.24
N ALA A 54 -3.75 -7.44 7.35
CA ALA A 54 -4.68 -8.29 6.60
C ALA A 54 -4.56 -8.09 5.07
N GLY A 55 -4.39 -6.85 4.63
CA GLY A 55 -4.16 -6.54 3.21
C GLY A 55 -2.90 -7.21 2.67
N ASP A 56 -1.79 -7.16 3.42
CA ASP A 56 -0.55 -7.79 2.96
C ASP A 56 -0.62 -9.32 2.97
N GLN A 57 -1.33 -9.91 3.94
CA GLN A 57 -1.58 -11.35 3.94
C GLN A 57 -2.32 -11.76 2.66
N LEU A 58 -3.36 -11.01 2.27
CA LEU A 58 -4.09 -11.28 1.02
C LEU A 58 -3.13 -11.28 -0.17
N TRP A 59 -2.30 -10.24 -0.32
CA TRP A 59 -1.34 -10.13 -1.43
C TRP A 59 -0.31 -11.26 -1.43
N TYR A 60 0.24 -11.61 -0.26
CA TYR A 60 1.18 -12.71 -0.10
C TYR A 60 0.57 -14.06 -0.49
N PHE A 61 -0.61 -14.40 0.02
CA PHE A 61 -1.27 -15.66 -0.30
C PHE A 61 -1.73 -15.71 -1.77
N MET A 62 -2.14 -14.58 -2.34
CA MET A 62 -2.41 -14.48 -3.78
C MET A 62 -1.16 -14.79 -4.59
N GLY A 63 -0.01 -14.22 -4.24
CA GLY A 63 1.28 -14.51 -4.88
C GLY A 63 1.71 -15.97 -4.73
N ARG A 64 1.56 -16.54 -3.53
CA ARG A 64 1.92 -17.93 -3.23
C ARG A 64 1.09 -18.94 -4.01
N LYS A 65 -0.23 -18.77 -4.04
CA LYS A 65 -1.16 -19.74 -4.65
C LYS A 65 -1.29 -19.56 -6.17
N HIS A 66 -1.35 -18.32 -6.65
CA HIS A 66 -1.67 -18.02 -8.05
C HIS A 66 -0.47 -17.51 -8.85
N GLY A 67 0.61 -17.07 -8.20
CA GLY A 67 1.73 -16.41 -8.85
C GLY A 67 2.41 -17.28 -9.90
N ARG A 68 2.69 -18.57 -9.61
CA ARG A 68 3.28 -19.50 -10.60
C ARG A 68 2.40 -19.69 -11.84
N LYS A 69 1.07 -19.76 -11.66
CA LYS A 69 0.11 -19.89 -12.76
C LYS A 69 0.00 -18.60 -13.59
N LEU A 70 0.18 -17.42 -12.97
CA LEU A 70 0.26 -16.14 -13.68
C LEU A 70 1.57 -16.00 -14.47
N LEU A 71 2.71 -16.37 -13.88
CA LEU A 71 4.02 -16.28 -14.51
C LEU A 71 4.15 -17.23 -15.71
N ALA A 72 3.60 -18.44 -15.60
CA ALA A 72 3.60 -19.43 -16.69
C ALA A 72 2.88 -18.93 -17.96
N ARG A 73 2.02 -17.91 -17.85
CA ARG A 73 1.32 -17.31 -19.01
C ARG A 73 2.12 -16.19 -19.68
N LYS A 74 3.26 -15.75 -19.10
CA LYS A 74 4.08 -14.64 -19.62
C LYS A 74 5.59 -14.90 -19.39
N PRO A 75 6.31 -15.47 -20.36
CA PRO A 75 7.73 -15.83 -20.23
C PRO A 75 8.66 -14.66 -19.86
N ARG A 76 8.40 -13.44 -20.36
CA ARG A 76 9.17 -12.23 -19.99
C ARG A 76 9.02 -11.86 -18.50
N TRP A 77 7.82 -12.04 -17.94
CA TRP A 77 7.55 -11.79 -16.52
C TRP A 77 8.17 -12.86 -15.63
N GLN A 78 8.36 -14.05 -16.17
CA GLN A 78 9.07 -15.15 -15.53
C GLN A 78 10.56 -14.81 -15.38
N LEU A 79 11.22 -14.38 -16.46
CA LEU A 79 12.63 -13.97 -16.45
C LEU A 79 12.93 -12.76 -15.54
N MET A 80 12.06 -11.73 -15.56
CA MET A 80 12.18 -10.59 -14.64
C MET A 80 11.85 -10.98 -13.19
N GLY A 81 10.85 -11.85 -13.03
CA GLY A 81 10.51 -12.46 -11.76
C GLY A 81 11.68 -13.22 -11.15
N ASP A 82 12.38 -14.05 -11.92
CA ASP A 82 13.46 -14.90 -11.42
C ASP A 82 14.66 -14.09 -10.89
N ARG A 83 15.05 -13.00 -11.56
CA ARG A 83 16.11 -12.10 -11.06
C ARG A 83 15.69 -11.35 -9.79
N ALA A 84 14.46 -10.84 -9.76
CA ALA A 84 13.92 -10.16 -8.57
C ALA A 84 13.77 -11.12 -7.40
N LEU A 85 13.33 -12.36 -7.67
CA LEU A 85 13.21 -13.45 -6.73
C LEU A 85 14.56 -13.88 -6.18
N GLU A 86 15.62 -13.84 -6.98
CA GLU A 86 16.97 -14.15 -6.51
C GLU A 86 17.46 -13.13 -5.46
N HIS A 87 17.20 -11.83 -5.68
CA HIS A 87 17.48 -10.80 -4.67
C HIS A 87 16.65 -10.95 -3.40
N ILE A 88 15.37 -11.34 -3.54
CA ILE A 88 14.51 -11.63 -2.40
C ILE A 88 15.04 -12.85 -1.63
N ARG A 89 15.48 -13.90 -2.33
CA ARG A 89 15.98 -15.15 -1.72
C ARG A 89 17.30 -14.97 -0.97
N ARG A 90 18.13 -14.00 -1.35
CA ARG A 90 19.38 -13.71 -0.62
C ARG A 90 19.13 -13.14 0.77
N HIS A 91 18.13 -12.26 0.91
CA HIS A 91 17.80 -11.61 2.19
C HIS A 91 16.28 -11.49 2.43
N PRO A 92 15.54 -12.61 2.50
CA PRO A 92 14.09 -12.56 2.44
C PRO A 92 13.46 -11.90 3.68
N ASP A 93 14.07 -12.08 4.85
CA ASP A 93 13.60 -11.48 6.10
C ASP A 93 13.70 -9.95 6.08
N ILE A 94 14.81 -9.42 5.53
CA ILE A 94 15.03 -7.98 5.39
C ILE A 94 13.98 -7.39 4.46
N TRP A 95 13.70 -8.06 3.33
CA TRP A 95 12.65 -7.64 2.42
C TRP A 95 11.27 -7.62 3.08
N VAL A 96 10.93 -8.65 3.87
CA VAL A 96 9.65 -8.71 4.61
C VAL A 96 9.52 -7.56 5.61
N LEU A 97 10.61 -7.15 6.27
CA LEU A 97 10.57 -6.05 7.23
C LEU A 97 10.59 -4.67 6.57
N SER A 98 11.30 -4.53 5.45
CA SER A 98 11.61 -3.22 4.86
C SER A 98 10.64 -2.75 3.77
N PHE A 99 9.91 -3.67 3.11
CA PHE A 99 9.09 -3.30 1.94
C PHE A 99 8.04 -2.23 2.21
N ARG A 100 7.59 -2.11 3.47
CA ARG A 100 6.59 -1.12 3.91
C ARG A 100 7.10 0.31 3.87
N PHE A 101 8.41 0.51 3.88
CA PHE A 101 9.07 1.82 3.86
C PHE A 101 9.48 2.24 2.44
N VAL A 102 9.43 1.30 1.48
CA VAL A 102 9.76 1.58 0.09
C VAL A 102 8.49 1.83 -0.69
N TYR A 103 8.35 3.06 -1.17
CA TYR A 103 7.18 3.50 -1.91
C TYR A 103 6.96 2.65 -3.17
N GLY A 104 5.71 2.23 -3.40
CA GLY A 104 5.33 1.41 -4.57
C GLY A 104 5.56 -0.10 -4.43
N LEU A 105 6.34 -0.55 -3.44
CA LEU A 105 6.58 -1.98 -3.23
C LEU A 105 5.53 -2.66 -2.35
N ARG A 106 4.62 -1.90 -1.72
CA ARG A 106 3.67 -2.44 -0.74
C ARG A 106 2.70 -3.49 -1.27
N THR A 107 2.33 -3.43 -2.55
CA THR A 107 1.47 -4.44 -3.19
C THR A 107 2.28 -5.49 -3.94
N VAL A 108 3.38 -5.08 -4.57
CA VAL A 108 4.20 -5.96 -5.43
C VAL A 108 5.05 -6.91 -4.59
N MET A 109 5.62 -6.42 -3.49
CA MET A 109 6.59 -7.18 -2.70
C MET A 109 5.96 -8.35 -1.93
N PRO A 110 4.80 -8.22 -1.24
CA PRO A 110 4.13 -9.39 -0.65
C PRO A 110 3.84 -10.48 -1.67
N VAL A 111 3.38 -10.09 -2.88
CA VAL A 111 3.14 -11.02 -3.99
C VAL A 111 4.44 -11.71 -4.41
N ALA A 112 5.53 -10.96 -4.58
CA ALA A 112 6.84 -11.50 -4.95
C ALA A 112 7.44 -12.43 -3.88
N ILE A 113 7.32 -12.07 -2.60
CA ILE A 113 7.73 -12.90 -1.46
C ILE A 113 6.91 -14.19 -1.44
N GLY A 114 5.60 -14.12 -1.65
CA GLY A 114 4.72 -15.30 -1.76
C GLY A 114 5.11 -16.21 -2.92
N LEU A 115 5.38 -15.62 -4.08
CA LEU A 115 5.85 -16.33 -5.28
C LEU A 115 7.20 -17.01 -5.08
N SER A 116 8.08 -16.45 -4.25
CA SER A 116 9.40 -17.02 -3.97
C SER A 116 9.36 -18.35 -3.23
N GLY A 117 8.21 -18.68 -2.62
CA GLY A 117 8.02 -19.86 -1.78
C GLY A 117 8.32 -19.61 -0.30
N TYR A 118 8.62 -18.37 0.08
CA TYR A 118 8.97 -17.98 1.46
C TYR A 118 7.94 -18.50 2.49
N PRO A 119 8.31 -19.09 3.64
CA PRO A 119 7.37 -19.77 4.54
C PRO A 119 6.24 -18.88 5.11
N PRO A 120 4.97 -19.35 5.18
CA PRO A 120 3.85 -18.52 5.63
C PRO A 120 3.96 -18.11 7.10
N GLY A 121 4.36 -19.03 7.99
CA GLY A 121 4.49 -18.74 9.42
C GLY A 121 5.51 -17.64 9.71
N ARG A 122 6.66 -17.70 9.02
CA ARG A 122 7.72 -16.68 9.15
C ARG A 122 7.28 -15.35 8.55
N TYR A 123 6.54 -15.38 7.44
CA TYR A 123 5.94 -14.18 6.84
C TYR A 123 4.95 -13.50 7.78
N LEU A 124 3.99 -14.25 8.34
CA LEU A 124 3.01 -13.74 9.29
C LEU A 124 3.71 -13.03 10.47
N LEU A 125 4.72 -13.65 11.07
CA LEU A 125 5.43 -13.10 12.21
C LEU A 125 6.23 -11.83 11.85
N LEU A 126 7.09 -11.88 10.84
CA LEU A 126 7.94 -10.73 10.48
C LEU A 126 7.12 -9.58 9.88
N ASN A 127 6.11 -9.89 9.05
CA ASN A 127 5.20 -8.88 8.53
C ASN A 127 4.38 -8.23 9.65
N GLY A 128 3.99 -9.01 10.67
CA GLY A 128 3.31 -8.50 11.85
C GLY A 128 4.16 -7.50 12.61
N ILE A 129 5.43 -7.83 12.85
CA ILE A 129 6.39 -6.90 13.49
C ILE A 129 6.53 -5.62 12.66
N GLY A 130 6.76 -5.76 11.35
CA GLY A 130 6.88 -4.61 10.45
C GLY A 130 5.61 -3.75 10.40
N ALA A 131 4.43 -4.37 10.38
CA ALA A 131 3.15 -3.66 10.40
C ALA A 131 2.91 -2.92 11.72
N ALA A 132 3.27 -3.52 12.86
CA ALA A 132 3.13 -2.91 14.17
C ALA A 132 4.06 -1.71 14.34
N VAL A 133 5.34 -1.86 13.98
CA VAL A 133 6.32 -0.76 14.00
C VAL A 133 5.88 0.37 13.08
N TRP A 134 5.44 0.04 11.86
CA TRP A 134 4.95 1.03 10.90
C TRP A 134 3.71 1.79 11.41
N ALA A 135 2.72 1.07 11.96
CA ALA A 135 1.49 1.68 12.46
C ALA A 135 1.77 2.60 13.66
N ALA A 136 2.62 2.17 14.59
CA ALA A 136 3.02 2.97 15.74
C ALA A 136 3.82 4.20 15.31
N ALA A 137 4.83 4.04 14.46
CA ALA A 137 5.70 5.14 14.02
C ALA A 137 4.92 6.18 13.20
N LEU A 138 4.16 5.74 12.19
CA LEU A 138 3.40 6.67 11.34
C LEU A 138 2.21 7.28 12.09
N GLY A 139 1.52 6.50 12.93
CA GLY A 139 0.42 7.00 13.77
C GLY A 139 0.90 8.06 14.75
N ALA A 140 2.01 7.82 15.46
CA ALA A 140 2.60 8.79 16.38
C ALA A 140 3.11 10.04 15.64
N ALA A 141 3.74 9.88 14.48
CA ALA A 141 4.19 11.00 13.66
C ALA A 141 3.01 11.86 13.17
N ALA A 142 1.92 11.23 12.70
CA ALA A 142 0.71 11.91 12.25
C ALA A 142 0.01 12.67 13.39
N TYR A 143 -0.07 12.05 14.58
CA TYR A 143 -0.64 12.69 15.76
C TYR A 143 0.17 13.93 16.17
N LYS A 144 1.51 13.81 16.24
CA LYS A 144 2.40 14.95 16.55
C LYS A 144 2.40 16.01 15.45
N PHE A 145 2.26 15.63 14.19
CA PHE A 145 2.14 16.59 13.09
C PHE A 145 0.90 17.49 13.25
N GLY A 146 -0.19 16.95 13.80
CA GLY A 146 -1.37 17.74 14.15
C GLY A 146 -1.07 18.91 15.09
N SER A 147 -0.20 18.72 16.11
CA SER A 147 0.15 19.80 17.04
C SER A 147 1.03 20.88 16.42
N VAL A 148 1.93 20.50 15.52
CA VAL A 148 2.74 21.46 14.74
C VAL A 148 1.84 22.30 13.82
N LEU A 149 0.85 21.67 13.17
CA LEU A 149 -0.13 22.38 12.34
C LEU A 149 -0.96 23.39 13.16
N GLU A 150 -1.39 23.01 14.37
CA GLU A 150 -2.14 23.90 15.25
C GLU A 150 -1.29 25.09 15.72
N GLY A 151 0.00 24.89 16.01
CA GLY A 151 0.93 25.96 16.33
C GLY A 151 1.18 26.94 15.17
N LEU A 152 1.19 26.45 13.92
CA LEU A 152 1.43 27.27 12.72
C LEU A 152 0.20 28.03 12.23
N LEU A 153 -1.00 27.46 12.38
CA LEU A 153 -2.24 28.01 11.82
C LEU A 153 -3.04 28.88 12.80
N GLY A 154 -2.62 28.99 14.07
CA GLY A 154 -3.44 29.61 15.12
C GLY A 154 -4.73 28.82 15.36
N ASN A 155 -5.70 29.37 16.12
CA ASN A 155 -6.94 28.69 16.55
C ASN A 155 -7.65 27.92 15.40
N VAL A 156 -7.28 26.64 15.24
CA VAL A 156 -7.69 25.78 14.11
C VAL A 156 -9.19 25.52 14.15
N LYS A 157 -9.85 25.70 15.30
CA LYS A 157 -11.31 25.59 15.45
C LYS A 157 -12.10 26.40 14.40
N LYS A 158 -11.60 27.56 13.97
CA LYS A 158 -12.29 28.39 12.95
C LYS A 158 -12.13 27.85 11.53
N TYR A 159 -11.05 27.13 11.27
CA TYR A 159 -10.71 26.57 9.96
C TYR A 159 -10.83 25.04 9.93
N GLU A 160 -11.39 24.42 10.97
CA GLU A 160 -11.41 22.98 11.14
C GLU A 160 -12.07 22.26 9.97
N LEU A 161 -13.21 22.77 9.51
CA LEU A 161 -13.91 22.29 8.32
C LEU A 161 -13.11 22.52 7.02
N TRP A 162 -12.39 23.63 6.91
CA TRP A 162 -11.56 23.95 5.75
C TRP A 162 -10.30 23.09 5.70
N VAL A 163 -9.68 22.81 6.85
CA VAL A 163 -8.51 21.94 6.99
C VAL A 163 -8.90 20.47 6.77
N LEU A 164 -10.02 20.02 7.34
CA LEU A 164 -10.58 18.69 7.06
C LEU A 164 -10.95 18.54 5.58
N GLY A 165 -11.62 19.54 5.00
CA GLY A 165 -11.95 19.57 3.59
C GLY A 165 -10.71 19.53 2.71
N ALA A 166 -9.70 20.36 3.01
CA ALA A 166 -8.45 20.39 2.26
C ALA A 166 -7.66 19.08 2.38
N LEU A 167 -7.56 18.50 3.57
CA LEU A 167 -6.91 17.21 3.80
C LEU A 167 -7.64 16.07 3.09
N LEU A 168 -8.98 16.07 3.10
CA LEU A 168 -9.79 15.09 2.38
C LEU A 168 -9.62 15.25 0.87
N VAL A 169 -9.64 16.47 0.34
CA VAL A 169 -9.38 16.75 -1.08
C VAL A 169 -7.96 16.34 -1.45
N ILE A 170 -6.94 16.68 -0.66
CA ILE A 170 -5.55 16.28 -0.91
C ILE A 170 -5.41 14.77 -0.84
N GLY A 171 -5.99 14.10 0.16
CA GLY A 171 -5.99 12.65 0.29
C GLY A 171 -6.63 11.96 -0.91
N VAL A 172 -7.81 12.43 -1.35
CA VAL A 172 -8.50 11.94 -2.55
C VAL A 172 -7.70 12.24 -3.80
N LEU A 173 -7.13 13.43 -3.94
CA LEU A 173 -6.34 13.82 -5.12
C LEU A 173 -5.07 12.97 -5.23
N LEU A 174 -4.38 12.73 -4.11
CA LEU A 174 -3.23 11.84 -4.05
C LEU A 174 -3.64 10.40 -4.36
N TRP A 175 -4.75 9.91 -3.80
CA TRP A 175 -5.28 8.58 -4.10
C TRP A 175 -5.62 8.41 -5.58
N VAL A 176 -6.36 9.34 -6.17
CA VAL A 176 -6.74 9.33 -7.60
C VAL A 176 -5.49 9.41 -8.48
N ARG A 177 -4.57 10.34 -8.18
CA ARG A 177 -3.31 10.46 -8.95
C ARG A 177 -2.48 9.19 -8.88
N ARG A 178 -2.41 8.54 -7.71
CA ARG A 178 -1.73 7.26 -7.52
C ARG A 178 -2.44 6.15 -8.30
N ARG A 179 -3.76 6.07 -8.25
CA ARG A 179 -4.57 5.11 -9.02
C ARG A 179 -4.33 5.24 -10.52
N ILE A 180 -4.31 6.47 -11.03
CA ILE A 180 -4.10 6.76 -12.45
C ILE A 180 -2.67 6.45 -12.87
N LYS A 181 -1.64 6.84 -12.08
CA LYS A 181 -0.24 6.47 -12.38
C LYS A 181 -0.06 4.96 -12.45
N ASN A 182 -0.60 4.22 -11.48
CA ASN A 182 -0.50 2.76 -11.45
C ASN A 182 -1.24 2.13 -12.64
N ALA A 183 -2.37 2.69 -13.06
CA ALA A 183 -3.11 2.24 -14.24
C ALA A 183 -2.39 2.55 -15.57
N ARG A 184 -1.66 3.68 -15.64
CA ARG A 184 -0.87 4.07 -16.82
C ARG A 184 0.34 3.16 -17.01
N ILE A 185 1.11 2.90 -15.96
CA ILE A 185 2.26 1.98 -16.00
C ILE A 185 1.80 0.59 -16.45
N ALA A 186 0.67 0.10 -15.93
CA ALA A 186 0.09 -1.18 -16.35
C ALA A 186 -0.41 -1.19 -17.82
N ARG A 187 -0.78 -0.04 -18.39
CA ARG A 187 -1.14 0.11 -19.81
C ARG A 187 0.09 0.17 -20.70
N GLU A 188 1.11 0.92 -20.31
CA GLU A 188 2.38 1.04 -21.04
C GLU A 188 3.08 -0.32 -21.14
N GLU A 189 3.10 -1.12 -20.07
CA GLU A 189 3.60 -2.49 -20.13
C GLU A 189 2.79 -3.37 -21.09
N LYS A 190 1.46 -3.23 -21.13
CA LYS A 190 0.61 -3.98 -22.08
C LYS A 190 0.89 -3.58 -23.53
N LEU A 191 1.04 -2.29 -23.79
CA LEU A 191 1.35 -1.75 -25.12
C LEU A 191 2.76 -2.15 -25.58
N ALA A 192 3.76 -2.10 -24.68
CA ALA A 192 5.12 -2.53 -24.97
C ALA A 192 5.23 -4.04 -25.23
N VAL A 193 4.42 -4.85 -24.54
CA VAL A 193 4.32 -6.30 -24.81
C VAL A 193 3.60 -6.57 -26.13
N ALA A 194 2.53 -5.83 -26.45
CA ALA A 194 1.81 -5.98 -27.72
C ALA A 194 2.68 -5.56 -28.92
N ALA A 195 3.38 -4.42 -28.82
CA ALA A 195 4.31 -3.95 -29.86
C ALA A 195 5.46 -4.94 -30.10
N ASN A 196 6.04 -5.52 -29.04
CA ASN A 196 7.07 -6.56 -29.18
C ASN A 196 6.53 -7.85 -29.80
N ALA A 197 5.28 -8.22 -29.54
CA ALA A 197 4.66 -9.40 -30.15
C ALA A 197 4.44 -9.20 -31.65
N GLN A 198 4.02 -8.00 -32.07
CA GLN A 198 3.84 -7.63 -33.48
C GLN A 198 5.16 -7.71 -34.26
N VAL A 199 6.23 -7.15 -33.71
CA VAL A 199 7.57 -7.13 -34.36
C VAL A 199 8.13 -8.55 -34.56
N HIS A 200 7.88 -9.49 -33.63
CA HIS A 200 8.30 -10.88 -33.80
C HIS A 200 7.46 -11.67 -34.82
N VAL A 201 6.23 -11.25 -35.10
CA VAL A 201 5.40 -11.86 -36.15
C VAL A 201 5.85 -11.38 -37.53
N ASP A 202 6.07 -10.08 -37.70
CA ASP A 202 6.54 -9.52 -38.98
C ASP A 202 7.96 -10.00 -39.37
N ALA A 203 8.84 -10.17 -38.38
CA ALA A 203 10.18 -10.73 -38.60
C ALA A 203 10.18 -12.22 -39.00
N ARG A 204 9.10 -12.96 -38.72
CA ARG A 204 8.96 -14.37 -39.10
C ARG A 204 8.41 -14.52 -40.52
N ASN A 205 7.48 -13.65 -40.91
CA ASN A 205 6.91 -13.65 -42.25
C ASN A 205 7.91 -13.18 -43.33
N THR A 206 8.93 -12.39 -42.95
CA THR A 206 9.97 -11.89 -43.87
C THR A 206 11.16 -12.84 -44.05
N SER A 207 11.25 -13.92 -43.26
CA SER A 207 12.28 -14.95 -43.39
C SER A 207 11.83 -16.20 -44.17
N ASP A 208 10.54 -16.31 -44.46
CA ASP A 208 9.93 -17.42 -45.21
C ASP A 208 9.66 -17.05 -46.69
N GLU A 209 10.03 -15.84 -47.13
CA GLU A 209 10.13 -15.40 -48.54
C GLU A 209 11.59 -15.41 -49.02
#